data_AF-A0A2W5Y6Z0-F1
#
_entry.id   AF-A0A2W5Y6Z0-F1
#
_cell.length_a   1.000
_cell.length_b   1.000
_cell.length_c   1.000
_cell.angle_alpha   90.00
_cell.angle_beta   90.00
_cell.angle_gamma   90.00
#
_symmetry.space_group_name_H-M   'P 1'
#
loop_
_entity.id
_entity.type
_entity.pdbx_description
1 polymer ?
#
loop_
_entity_poly.entity_id
_entity_poly.type
_entity_poly.pdbx_seq_one_letter_code
_entity_poly.pdbx_strand_id
1 'polypeptide(L)' 'MAKIIVQSDAPGALVTHQERVCSGELESDHFSRQLIERVSRAVSDAEEAERDRVSKSARDRGDASTPSG' A
#
# COMPACT_ATOMS: atom_id res chain seq x y z
N MET A 1 7.36 4.87 -21.52
CA MET A 1 6.01 4.81 -20.93
C MET A 1 6.17 4.85 -19.41
N ALA A 2 5.55 5.82 -18.74
CA ALA A 2 5.74 6.02 -17.30
C ALA A 2 4.93 4.99 -16.50
N LYS A 3 5.35 4.76 -15.25
CA LYS A 3 4.67 3.86 -14.32
C LYS A 3 4.64 4.50 -12.94
N ILE A 4 3.55 4.27 -12.21
CA ILE A 4 3.43 4.58 -10.79
C ILE A 4 3.45 3.25 -10.04
N ILE A 5 4.26 3.20 -9.00
CA ILE A 5 4.37 2.05 -8.10
C ILE A 5 4.14 2.57 -6.70
N VAL A 6 3.19 1.96 -5.98
CA VAL A 6 2.95 2.23 -4.56
C VAL A 6 3.36 0.98 -3.79
N GLN A 7 4.19 1.20 -2.78
CA GLN A 7 4.79 0.14 -1.97
C GLN A 7 4.76 0.58 -0.51
N SER A 8 4.41 -0.34 0.39
CA SER A 8 4.52 -0.09 1.83
C SER A 8 5.96 -0.23 2.30
N ASP A 9 6.38 0.58 3.28
CA ASP A 9 7.73 0.55 3.86
C ASP A 9 7.93 -0.59 4.89
N ALA A 10 7.00 -1.54 4.93
CA ALA A 10 7.10 -2.68 5.84
C ALA A 10 8.24 -3.63 5.41
N PRO A 11 8.96 -4.27 6.36
CA PRO A 11 9.94 -5.31 6.03
C PRO A 11 9.31 -6.43 5.17
N GLY A 12 9.93 -6.74 4.03
CA GLY A 12 9.32 -7.61 3.01
C GLY A 12 8.29 -6.90 2.11
N ALA A 13 8.49 -5.60 1.91
CA ALA A 13 7.65 -4.63 1.21
C ALA A 13 6.84 -5.23 0.05
N LEU A 14 5.52 -5.30 0.24
CA LEU A 14 4.56 -5.76 -0.77
C LEU A 14 4.22 -4.58 -1.68
N VAL A 15 4.37 -4.76 -2.99
CA VAL A 15 3.81 -3.82 -3.96
C VAL A 15 2.30 -3.89 -3.84
N THR A 16 1.66 -2.81 -3.39
CA THR A 16 0.21 -2.75 -3.24
C THR A 16 -0.47 -2.32 -4.54
N HIS A 17 0.22 -1.52 -5.36
CA HIS A 17 -0.29 -1.06 -6.63
C HIS A 17 0.82 -0.82 -7.65
N GLN A 18 0.53 -1.17 -8.90
CA GLN A 18 1.40 -0.87 -10.03
C GLN A 18 0.54 -0.60 -11.26
N GLU A 19 0.62 0.62 -11.80
CA GLU A 19 -0.08 0.98 -13.03
C GLU A 19 0.84 1.69 -14.03
N ARG A 20 0.50 1.55 -15.31
CA ARG A 20 1.15 2.29 -16.39
C ARG A 20 0.38 3.59 -16.60
N VAL A 21 1.11 4.69 -16.70
CA VAL A 21 0.52 6.00 -16.99
C VAL A 21 0.63 6.28 -18.48
N CYS A 22 -0.50 6.64 -19.07
CA CYS A 22 -0.61 7.07 -20.47
C CYS A 22 -0.73 8.60 -20.53
N SER A 23 -0.27 9.21 -21.63
CA SER A 23 -0.37 10.67 -21.82
C SER A 23 -1.82 11.17 -21.74
N GLY A 24 -2.78 10.39 -22.24
CA GLY A 24 -4.21 10.69 -22.16
C GLY A 24 -4.75 10.93 -20.75
N GLU A 25 -4.08 10.38 -19.73
CA GLU A 25 -4.47 10.61 -18.33
C GLU A 25 -4.09 11.99 -17.81
N LEU A 26 -3.19 12.67 -18.53
CA LEU A 26 -2.68 14.01 -18.21
C LEU A 26 -3.22 15.08 -19.17
N GLU A 27 -4.04 14.69 -20.15
CA GLU A 27 -4.55 15.59 -21.20
C GLU A 27 -5.73 16.46 -20.74
N SER A 28 -6.38 16.12 -19.63
CA SER A 28 -7.45 16.94 -19.05
C SER A 28 -7.47 16.88 -17.52
N ASP A 29 -8.06 17.90 -16.90
CA ASP A 29 -8.31 17.93 -15.45
C ASP A 29 -9.19 16.73 -15.01
N HIS A 30 -10.17 16.35 -15.84
CA HIS A 30 -11.04 15.21 -15.53
C HIS A 30 -10.26 13.89 -15.48
N PHE A 31 -9.41 13.61 -16.47
CA PHE A 31 -8.60 12.39 -16.48
C PHE A 31 -7.50 12.43 -15.40
N SER A 32 -6.92 13.60 -15.16
CA SER A 32 -5.92 13.78 -14.10
C SER A 32 -6.53 13.49 -12.72
N ARG A 33 -7.77 13.93 -12.47
CA ARG A 33 -8.49 13.63 -11.23
C ARG A 33 -8.74 12.14 -11.06
N GLN A 34 -9.14 11.43 -12.12
CA GLN A 34 -9.31 9.98 -12.04
C GLN A 34 -8.00 9.27 -11.69
N LEU A 35 -6.87 9.68 -12.28
CA LEU A 35 -5.56 9.13 -11.93
C LEU A 35 -5.22 9.41 -10.46
N ILE A 36 -5.43 10.65 -10.00
CA ILE A 36 -5.20 11.04 -8.60
C ILE A 36 -6.05 10.20 -7.64
N GLU A 37 -7.33 9.98 -7.94
CA GLU A 37 -8.22 9.15 -7.12
C GLU A 37 -7.71 7.71 -7.00
N ARG A 38 -7.28 7.10 -8.11
CA ARG A 38 -6.74 5.73 -8.10
C ARG A 38 -5.45 5.64 -7.27
N VAL A 39 -4.54 6.58 -7.45
CA VAL A 39 -3.28 6.63 -6.69
C VAL A 39 -3.54 6.89 -5.21
N SER A 40 -4.47 7.79 -4.88
CA SER A 40 -4.81 8.10 -3.48
C SER A 40 -5.34 6.87 -2.75
N ARG A 41 -6.20 6.09 -3.40
CA ARG A 41 -6.69 4.82 -2.85
C ARG A 41 -5.56 3.82 -2.64
N ALA A 42 -4.67 3.67 -3.63
CA ALA A 42 -3.51 2.77 -3.52
C ALA A 42 -2.57 3.14 -2.36
N VAL A 43 -2.41 4.44 -2.07
CA VAL A 43 -1.65 4.92 -0.91
C VAL A 43 -2.36 4.53 0.39
N SER A 44 -3.67 4.75 0.51
CA SER A 44 -4.43 4.31 1.67
C SER A 44 -4.34 2.80 1.90
N ASP A 45 -4.40 2.00 0.82
CA ASP A 45 -4.24 0.54 0.89
C ASP A 45 -2.82 0.15 1.38
N ALA A 46 -1.78 0.90 0.98
CA ALA A 46 -0.42 0.69 1.45
C ALA A 46 -0.26 0.99 2.94
N GLU A 47 -0.84 2.10 3.42
CA GLU A 47 -0.85 2.45 4.84
C GLU A 47 -1.61 1.43 5.68
N GLU A 48 -2.75 0.94 5.19
CA GLU A 48 -3.51 -0.10 5.87
C GLU A 48 -2.72 -1.42 5.94
N ALA A 49 -2.09 -1.83 4.83
CA ALA A 49 -1.24 -3.01 4.81
C ALA A 49 -0.08 -2.91 5.80
N GLU A 50 0.52 -1.73 5.97
CA GLU A 50 1.55 -1.48 6.96
C GLU A 50 1.01 -1.64 8.39
N ARG A 51 -0.12 -1.02 8.72
CA ARG A 51 -0.77 -1.11 10.04
C ARG A 51 -1.18 -2.54 10.40
N ASP A 52 -1.70 -3.30 9.45
CA ASP A 52 -2.10 -4.69 9.63
C ASP A 52 -0.91 -5.60 9.96
N ARG A 53 0.24 -5.36 9.33
CA ARG A 53 1.47 -6.13 9.61
C ARG A 53 2.04 -5.81 10.97
N VAL A 54 2.04 -4.54 11.39
CA VAL A 54 2.45 -4.15 12.75
C VAL A 54 1.56 -4.86 13.78
N SER A 55 0.25 -4.88 13.55
CA SER A 55 -0.73 -5.55 14.42
C SER A 55 -0.53 -7.07 14.49
N LYS A 56 -0.28 -7.73 13.36
CA LYS A 56 0.03 -9.17 13.31
C LYS A 56 1.34 -9.51 14.00
N SER A 57 2.39 -8.70 13.79
CA SER A 57 3.71 -8.90 14.42
C SER A 57 3.70 -8.66 15.94
N ALA A 58 2.77 -7.83 16.44
CA ALA A 58 2.56 -7.65 17.87
C ALA A 58 1.84 -8.85 18.50
N ARG A 59 0.85 -9.42 17.81
CA ARG A 59 0.13 -10.63 18.27
C ARG A 59 1.03 -11.87 18.30
N ASP A 60 1.84 -12.06 17.27
CA ASP A 60 2.78 -13.20 17.18
C ASP A 60 3.83 -13.20 18.31
N ARG A 61 4.25 -12.01 18.76
CA ARG A 61 5.17 -11.87 19.92
C ARG A 61 4.48 -11.99 21.28
N GLY A 62 3.16 -11.79 21.35
CA GLY A 62 2.39 -11.84 22.59
C GLY A 62 2.00 -13.25 23.05
N ASP A 63 2.06 -14.25 22.16
CA ASP A 63 1.64 -15.63 22.44
C ASP A 63 2.80 -16.54 22.91
N ALA A 64 4.05 -16.04 22.92
CA ALA A 64 5.22 -16.81 23.34
C ALA A 64 5.45 -16.85 24.87
N SER A 65 4.48 -16.43 25.69
CA SER A 65 4.62 -16.36 27.16
C SER A 65 3.52 -17.12 27.90
N THR A 66 3.47 -18.44 27.74
CA THR A 66 2.93 -19.33 28.80
C THR A 66 4.01 -20.34 29.18
N PRO A 67 4.78 -20.10 30.27
CA PRO A 67 5.49 -21.20 30.91
C PRO A 67 4.43 -22.03 31.64
N SER A 68 4.15 -23.23 31.12
CA SER A 68 3.50 -24.27 31.90
C SER A 68 4.47 -24.70 33.00
N GLY A 69 4.23 -24.22 34.21
CA GLY A 69 4.85 -24.66 35.46
C GLY A 69 3.77 -24.96 36.48
#